data_AF-A0A3B4A260-F1
#
_entry.id   AF-A0A3B4A260-F1
#
_cell.length_a   1.000
_cell.length_b   1.000
_cell.length_c   1.000
_cell.angle_alpha   90.00
_cell.angle_beta   90.00
_cell.angle_gamma   90.00
#
_symmetry.space_group_name_H-M   'P 1'
#
loop_
_entity.id
_entity.type
_entity.pdbx_description
1 polymer ?
#
loop_
_entity_poly.entity_id
_entity_poly.type
_entity_poly.pdbx_seq_one_letter_code
_entity_poly.pdbx_strand_id
1 'polypeptide(L)'
;KTLSKTARFYPDSCRSFGSGAVQPFNGTLFHVRSDCTCTLTSFTHNRVDCTITTRRGRNGLQEHVEILINRIRTVLHNGSIQVEETKKYVT
;
A
#
# COMPACT_ATOMS: atom_id res chain seq x y z
N LYS A 1 24.44 2.99 -21.19
CA LYS A 1 24.76 2.84 -19.75
C LYS A 1 23.55 2.22 -19.05
N THR A 2 23.56 0.91 -18.84
CA THR A 2 22.50 0.23 -18.09
C THR A 2 22.80 0.38 -16.60
N LEU A 3 22.05 1.25 -15.91
CA LEU A 3 22.08 1.32 -14.45
C LEU A 3 21.36 0.09 -13.92
N SER A 4 22.07 -1.04 -13.80
CA SER A 4 21.63 -2.17 -12.98
C SER A 4 21.74 -1.77 -11.52
N LYS A 5 20.75 -1.03 -11.03
CA LYS A 5 20.56 -0.81 -9.61
C LYS A 5 19.92 -2.09 -9.10
N THR A 6 20.73 -3.04 -8.63
CA THR A 6 20.23 -4.27 -8.00
C THR A 6 19.28 -3.85 -6.88
N ALA A 7 17.99 -4.01 -7.09
CA ALA A 7 16.99 -3.77 -6.06
C ALA A 7 17.32 -4.76 -4.93
N ARG A 8 17.88 -4.27 -3.82
CA ARG A 8 18.14 -5.11 -2.66
C ARG A 8 16.84 -5.79 -2.27
N PHE A 9 16.79 -7.10 -2.39
CA PHE A 9 15.68 -7.94 -1.96
C PHE A 9 15.74 -8.07 -0.45
N TYR A 10 14.64 -7.76 0.21
CA TYR A 10 14.46 -8.03 1.63
C TYR A 10 13.21 -8.91 1.69
N PRO A 11 13.36 -10.20 2.05
CA PRO A 11 12.33 -11.22 1.89
C PRO A 11 11.01 -10.87 2.61
N ASP A 12 11.09 -10.00 3.61
CA ASP A 12 9.95 -9.62 4.44
C ASP A 12 9.34 -8.26 4.06
N SER A 13 9.68 -7.70 2.89
CA SER A 13 9.17 -6.38 2.48
C SER A 13 8.45 -6.41 1.13
N CYS A 14 7.24 -5.85 1.12
CA CYS A 14 6.53 -5.44 -0.08
C CYS A 14 6.78 -3.94 -0.32
N ARG A 15 7.02 -3.53 -1.56
CA ARG A 15 7.39 -2.16 -1.91
C ARG A 15 6.67 -1.69 -3.14
N SER A 16 6.44 -0.38 -3.18
CA SER A 16 6.05 0.30 -4.39
C SER A 16 6.90 1.56 -4.59
N PHE A 17 7.26 1.84 -5.83
CA PHE A 17 8.21 2.90 -6.18
C PHE A 17 7.65 3.78 -7.29
N GLY A 18 7.98 5.08 -7.21
CA GLY A 18 7.71 6.05 -8.26
C GLY A 18 6.26 5.99 -8.74
N SER A 19 6.08 5.88 -10.06
CA SER A 19 4.80 5.96 -10.75
C SER A 19 4.03 4.64 -10.92
N GLY A 20 4.47 3.54 -10.28
CA GLY A 20 3.76 2.26 -10.43
C GLY A 20 4.59 0.99 -10.37
N ALA A 21 5.90 1.05 -10.13
CA ALA A 21 6.69 -0.17 -9.93
C ALA A 21 6.30 -0.83 -8.58
N VAL A 22 6.07 -2.13 -8.57
CA VAL A 22 5.67 -2.91 -7.40
C VAL A 22 6.59 -4.11 -7.26
N GLN A 23 7.11 -4.32 -6.05
CA GLN A 23 7.88 -5.49 -5.65
C GLN A 23 7.15 -6.17 -4.47
N PRO A 24 6.36 -7.22 -4.71
CA PRO A 24 5.80 -8.05 -3.64
C PRO A 24 6.88 -8.80 -2.84
N PHE A 25 6.45 -9.45 -1.76
CA PHE A 25 7.31 -10.25 -0.87
C PHE A 25 8.14 -11.33 -1.57
N ASN A 26 7.66 -11.88 -2.70
CA ASN A 26 8.40 -12.88 -3.49
C ASN A 26 9.54 -12.28 -4.35
N GLY A 27 9.73 -10.95 -4.30
CA GLY A 27 10.85 -10.26 -4.94
C GLY A 27 10.68 -9.96 -6.42
N THR A 28 9.65 -10.50 -7.09
CA THR A 28 9.34 -10.17 -8.48
C THR A 28 9.11 -8.67 -8.65
N LEU A 29 9.37 -8.11 -9.83
CA LEU A 29 9.19 -6.69 -10.10
C LEU A 29 8.28 -6.53 -11.31
N PHE A 30 7.17 -5.81 -11.14
CA PHE A 30 6.24 -5.49 -12.22
C PHE A 30 5.73 -4.05 -12.11
N HIS A 31 5.08 -3.56 -13.16
CA HIS A 31 4.55 -2.21 -13.21
C HIS A 31 3.02 -2.24 -13.27
N VAL A 32 2.37 -1.51 -12.36
CA VAL A 32 0.91 -1.32 -12.34
C VAL A 32 0.61 0.13 -12.70
N ARG A 33 -0.11 0.34 -13.80
CA ARG A 33 -0.60 1.66 -14.21
C ARG A 33 -2.11 1.72 -13.99
N SER A 34 -2.53 2.30 -12.87
CA SER A 34 -3.94 2.50 -12.53
C SER A 34 -4.08 3.66 -11.54
N ASP A 35 -5.17 4.41 -11.65
CA ASP A 35 -5.64 5.40 -10.67
C ASP A 35 -6.80 4.87 -9.80
N CYS A 36 -7.16 3.59 -9.97
CA CYS A 36 -8.10 2.90 -9.11
C CYS A 36 -7.46 2.53 -7.76
N THR A 37 -8.31 2.28 -6.76
CA THR A 37 -7.87 1.70 -5.50
C THR A 37 -7.46 0.25 -5.72
N CYS A 38 -6.30 -0.14 -5.20
CA CYS A 38 -5.78 -1.50 -5.21
C CYS A 38 -5.42 -1.95 -3.80
N THR A 39 -5.64 -3.22 -3.48
CA THR A 39 -5.14 -3.83 -2.25
C THR A 39 -3.66 -4.18 -2.42
N LEU A 40 -2.78 -3.56 -1.63
CA LEU A 40 -1.36 -3.87 -1.62
C LEU A 40 -1.10 -5.19 -0.87
N THR A 41 -1.77 -5.36 0.27
CA THR A 41 -1.74 -6.59 1.06
C THR A 41 -2.96 -6.67 1.97
N SER A 42 -3.38 -7.90 2.29
CA SER A 42 -4.39 -8.19 3.29
C SER A 42 -4.05 -9.50 3.97
N PHE A 43 -4.06 -9.50 5.30
CA PHE A 43 -3.72 -10.67 6.11
C PHE A 43 -4.33 -10.58 7.51
N THR A 44 -4.40 -11.72 8.17
CA THR A 44 -4.77 -11.82 9.59
C THR A 44 -3.61 -12.42 10.36
N HIS A 45 -3.21 -11.78 11.46
CA HIS A 45 -2.19 -12.32 12.36
C HIS A 45 -2.64 -12.16 13.80
N ASN A 46 -2.58 -13.23 14.60
CA ASN A 46 -3.03 -13.23 16.01
C ASN A 46 -4.42 -12.59 16.22
N ARG A 47 -5.38 -12.92 15.34
CA ARG A 47 -6.77 -12.39 15.33
C ARG A 47 -6.87 -10.89 15.05
N VAL A 48 -5.83 -10.26 14.54
CA VAL A 48 -5.82 -8.87 14.06
C VAL A 48 -5.86 -8.90 12.54
N ASP A 49 -6.95 -8.37 11.98
CA ASP A 49 -7.09 -8.17 10.53
C ASP A 49 -6.38 -6.90 10.11
N CYS A 50 -5.53 -7.02 9.10
CA CYS A 50 -4.72 -5.95 8.52
C CYS A 50 -4.98 -5.88 7.03
N THR A 51 -5.41 -4.72 6.53
CA THR A 51 -5.51 -4.46 5.09
C THR A 51 -4.87 -3.13 4.76
N ILE A 52 -4.04 -3.12 3.72
CA ILE A 52 -3.43 -1.90 3.19
C ILE A 52 -3.93 -1.74 1.75
N THR A 53 -4.64 -0.65 1.51
CA THR A 53 -5.03 -0.25 0.15
C THR A 53 -4.29 1.00 -0.27
N THR A 54 -4.09 1.13 -1.58
CA THR A 54 -3.38 2.23 -2.21
C THR A 54 -4.19 2.72 -3.40
N ARG A 55 -4.23 4.03 -3.59
CA ARG A 55 -4.73 4.66 -4.81
C ARG A 55 -3.72 5.70 -5.29
N ARG A 56 -3.41 5.63 -6.57
CA ARG A 56 -2.53 6.58 -7.24
C ARG A 56 -3.35 7.71 -7.86
N GLY A 57 -2.77 8.90 -7.92
CA GLY A 57 -3.34 9.99 -8.68
C GLY A 57 -3.20 9.75 -10.18
N ARG A 58 -3.87 10.56 -11.00
CA ARG A 58 -3.77 10.50 -12.47
C ARG A 58 -2.35 10.72 -13.02
N ASN A 59 -1.49 11.36 -12.21
CA ASN A 59 -0.06 11.52 -12.50
C ASN A 59 0.78 10.26 -12.23
N GLY A 60 0.14 9.17 -11.76
CA GLY A 60 0.77 7.91 -11.40
C GLY A 60 1.45 7.93 -10.03
N LEU A 61 1.53 9.07 -9.34
CA LEU A 61 2.14 9.16 -8.01
C LEU A 61 1.21 8.61 -6.94
N GLN A 62 1.81 8.12 -5.86
CA GLN A 62 1.06 7.66 -4.69
C GLN A 62 0.31 8.85 -4.06
N GLU A 63 -1.01 8.81 -4.06
CA GLU A 63 -1.85 9.93 -3.60
C GLU A 63 -2.57 9.59 -2.29
N HIS A 64 -2.99 8.34 -2.14
CA HIS A 64 -3.77 7.89 -0.99
C HIS A 64 -3.35 6.49 -0.56
N VAL A 65 -3.07 6.30 0.73
CA VAL A 65 -2.86 4.99 1.33
C VAL A 65 -3.78 4.87 2.52
N GLU A 66 -4.49 3.76 2.61
CA GLU A 66 -5.33 3.44 3.75
C GLU A 66 -4.82 2.17 4.41
N ILE A 67 -4.55 2.24 5.71
CA ILE A 67 -4.12 1.14 6.56
C ILE A 67 -5.24 0.88 7.55
N LEU A 68 -5.87 -0.28 7.43
CA LEU A 68 -6.94 -0.73 8.31
C LEU A 68 -6.40 -1.85 9.19
N ILE A 69 -6.31 -1.62 10.49
CA ILE A 69 -5.86 -2.62 11.49
C ILE A 69 -6.92 -2.72 12.58
N ASN A 70 -7.57 -3.88 12.71
CA ASN A 70 -8.61 -4.13 13.72
C ASN A 70 -9.59 -2.95 13.88
N ARG A 71 -10.11 -2.45 12.76
CA ARG A 71 -11.07 -1.32 12.67
C ARG A 71 -10.48 0.08 12.93
N ILE A 72 -9.19 0.21 13.21
CA ILE A 72 -8.52 1.51 13.19
C ILE A 72 -8.10 1.81 11.76
N ARG A 73 -8.61 2.91 11.22
CA ARG A 73 -8.33 3.40 9.88
C ARG A 73 -7.31 4.52 9.95
N THR A 74 -6.15 4.28 9.36
CA THR A 74 -5.10 5.29 9.19
C THR A 74 -5.02 5.67 7.72
N VAL A 75 -5.18 6.95 7.41
CA VAL A 75 -5.13 7.50 6.06
C VAL A 75 -3.88 8.35 5.90
N LEU A 76 -3.11 8.07 4.86
CA LEU A 76 -2.06 8.93 4.37
C LEU A 76 -2.56 9.59 3.09
N HIS A 77 -2.66 10.92 3.08
CA HIS A 77 -3.13 11.65 1.92
C HIS A 77 -2.49 13.03 1.85
N ASN A 78 -1.93 13.38 0.68
CA ASN A 78 -1.30 14.68 0.42
C ASN A 78 -0.32 15.13 1.51
N GLY A 79 0.50 14.21 2.02
CA GLY A 79 1.49 14.48 3.07
C GLY A 79 0.94 14.56 4.49
N SER A 80 -0.37 14.42 4.68
CA SER A 80 -1.00 14.33 6.00
C SER A 80 -1.22 12.88 6.42
N ILE A 81 -1.25 12.65 7.74
CA ILE A 81 -1.61 11.36 8.36
C ILE A 81 -2.80 11.61 9.27
N GLN A 82 -3.87 10.87 9.07
CA GLN A 82 -5.10 10.92 9.88
C GLN A 82 -5.37 9.52 10.43
N VAL A 83 -5.79 9.44 11.70
CA VAL A 83 -6.09 8.18 12.39
C VAL A 83 -7.47 8.28 12.99
N GLU A 84 -8.37 7.37 12.62
CA GLU A 84 -9.75 7.35 13.05
C GLU A 84 -10.19 5.92 13.41
N GLU A 85 -11.00 5.78 14.46
CA GLU A 85 -11.70 4.51 14.71
C GLU A 85 -12.90 4.40 13.76
N THR A 86 -13.00 3.31 13.00
CA THR A 86 -14.21 3.08 12.19
C THR A 86 -15.38 2.81 13.12
N LYS A 87 -16.28 3.79 13.21
CA LYS A 87 -17.52 3.65 13.99
C LYS A 87 -18.27 2.42 13.47
N LYS A 88 -18.70 1.55 14.38
CA LYS A 88 -19.71 0.53 14.03
C LYS A 88 -20.90 1.26 13.42
N TYR A 89 -21.35 0.85 12.23
CA TYR A 89 -22.74 1.07 11.85
C TYR A 89 -23.56 0.28 12.87
N VAL A 90 -24.15 1.00 13.83
CA VAL A 90 -25.19 0.44 14.70
C VAL A 90 -26.46 0.50 13.86
N THR A 91 -26.85 -0.65 13.31
CA THR A 91 -28.20 -0.87 12.77
C THR A 91 -29.11 -1.28 13.91
#